data_AF-A0A7Y3DMS8-F1
#
_entry.id   AF-A0A7Y3DMS8-F1
#
_cell.length_a   1.000
_cell.length_b   1.000
_cell.length_c   1.000
_cell.angle_alpha   90.00
_cell.angle_beta   90.00
_cell.angle_gamma   90.00
#
_symmetry.space_group_name_H-M   'P 1'
#
loop_
_entity.id
_entity.type
_entity.pdbx_description
1 polymer ?
#
loop_
_entity_poly.entity_id
_entity_poly.type
_entity_poly.pdbx_seq_one_letter_code
_entity_poly.pdbx_strand_id
1 'polypeptide(L)'
;EGPLACERIVDTLEDIAGGRSQWPQPPFLDQLGGWCRANWRHMVKWCKSHLPESKYRPEFQRHRYPGLNLEELRERMSRFQEVLGHRVEMKAEQISDYIYRITAI
;
A
#
# COMPACT_ATOMS: atom_id res chain seq x y z
N GLU A 1 3.40 32.96 -1.07
CA GLU A 1 3.52 31.57 -1.54
C GLU A 1 3.46 30.66 -0.32
N GLY A 2 2.66 29.59 -0.37
CA GLY A 2 2.41 28.71 0.78
C GLY A 2 2.99 27.31 0.53
N PRO A 3 3.05 26.46 1.57
CA PRO A 3 3.63 25.13 1.46
C PRO A 3 2.91 24.29 0.41
N LEU A 4 3.69 23.52 -0.33
CA LEU A 4 3.17 22.65 -1.38
C LEU A 4 2.24 21.60 -0.77
N ALA A 5 1.30 21.09 -1.57
CA ALA A 5 0.38 20.05 -1.10
C ALA A 5 1.13 18.82 -0.58
N CYS A 6 2.29 18.48 -1.16
CA CYS A 6 3.14 17.39 -0.71
C CYS A 6 3.74 17.65 0.68
N GLU A 7 4.23 18.85 0.95
CA GLU A 7 4.82 19.24 2.24
C GLU A 7 3.77 19.14 3.34
N ARG A 8 2.56 19.67 3.09
CA ARG A 8 1.44 19.53 4.02
C ARG A 8 1.05 18.09 4.30
N ILE A 9 1.10 17.20 3.30
CA ILE A 9 0.80 15.78 3.51
C ILE A 9 1.89 15.15 4.38
N VAL A 10 3.16 15.43 4.11
CA VAL A 10 4.28 14.92 4.90
C VAL A 10 4.20 15.42 6.34
N ASP A 11 3.95 16.71 6.56
CA ASP A 11 3.78 17.30 7.89
C ASP A 11 2.65 16.61 8.66
N THR A 12 1.48 16.39 8.02
CA THR A 12 0.38 15.67 8.68
C THR A 12 0.72 14.22 9.00
N LEU A 13 1.52 13.55 8.14
CA LEU A 13 1.96 12.18 8.39
C LEU A 13 2.97 12.12 9.53
N GLU A 14 3.85 13.12 9.64
CA GLU A 14 4.82 13.27 10.71
C GLU A 14 4.13 13.54 12.05
N ASP A 15 3.12 14.43 12.08
CA ASP A 15 2.28 14.67 13.26
C ASP A 15 1.55 13.40 13.71
N ILE A 16 0.98 12.64 12.77
CA ILE A 16 0.32 11.37 13.06
C ILE A 16 1.34 10.35 13.59
N ALA A 17 2.53 10.27 13.01
CA ALA A 17 3.58 9.33 13.42
C ALA A 17 4.13 9.68 14.81
N GLY A 18 4.37 10.96 15.11
CA GLY A 18 4.81 11.44 16.42
C GLY A 18 3.75 11.23 17.50
N GLY A 19 2.47 11.35 17.16
CA GLY A 19 1.34 11.13 18.06
C GLY A 19 1.00 9.67 18.35
N ARG A 20 1.46 8.71 17.52
CA ARG A 20 1.04 7.29 17.60
C ARG A 20 1.27 6.63 18.96
N SER A 21 2.33 7.01 19.68
CA SER A 21 2.61 6.46 21.02
C SER A 21 1.60 6.89 22.08
N GLN A 22 0.80 7.94 21.83
CA GLN A 22 -0.17 8.52 22.76
C GLN A 22 -1.60 8.07 22.48
N TRP A 23 -1.83 7.24 21.45
CA TRP A 23 -3.19 6.84 21.09
C TRP A 23 -3.67 5.75 22.06
N PRO A 24 -4.73 6.01 22.86
CA PRO A 24 -5.31 4.96 23.68
C PRO A 24 -5.78 3.84 22.76
N GLN A 25 -5.49 2.59 23.11
CA GLN A 25 -5.96 1.46 22.32
C GLN A 25 -7.49 1.53 22.22
N PRO A 26 -8.05 1.39 21.01
CA PRO A 26 -9.49 1.47 20.84
C PRO A 26 -10.17 0.39 21.71
N PRO A 27 -11.32 0.71 22.32
CA PRO A 27 -12.09 -0.27 23.09
C PRO A 27 -12.35 -1.54 22.30
N PHE A 28 -12.40 -2.69 22.96
CA PHE A 28 -12.57 -3.99 22.31
C PHE A 28 -13.81 -4.06 21.40
N LEU A 29 -14.90 -3.40 21.79
CA LEU A 29 -16.13 -3.30 20.98
C LEU A 29 -15.91 -2.52 19.68
N ASP A 30 -15.10 -1.46 19.71
CA ASP A 30 -14.77 -0.68 18.52
C ASP A 30 -13.82 -1.45 17.59
N GLN A 31 -12.89 -2.23 18.17
CA GLN A 31 -12.04 -3.13 17.40
C GLN A 31 -12.87 -4.20 16.68
N LEU A 32 -13.81 -4.84 17.39
CA LEU A 32 -14.74 -5.80 16.81
C LEU A 32 -15.61 -5.16 15.72
N GLY A 33 -16.17 -3.98 15.99
CA GLY A 33 -16.96 -3.23 15.01
C GLY A 33 -16.15 -2.89 13.76
N GLY A 34 -14.89 -2.48 13.93
CA GLY A 34 -13.94 -2.24 12.85
C GLY A 34 -13.66 -3.50 12.04
N TRP A 35 -13.39 -4.62 12.72
CA TRP A 35 -13.12 -5.92 12.10
C TRP A 35 -14.35 -6.44 11.33
N CYS A 36 -15.54 -6.40 11.92
CA CYS A 36 -16.79 -6.76 11.25
C CYS A 36 -17.04 -5.91 10.00
N ARG A 37 -16.86 -4.59 10.08
CA ARG A 37 -16.99 -3.69 8.92
C ARG A 37 -15.94 -3.96 7.84
N ALA A 38 -14.72 -4.31 8.22
CA ALA A 38 -13.67 -4.68 7.27
C ALA A 38 -14.02 -5.97 6.54
N ASN A 39 -14.44 -7.01 7.27
CA ASN A 39 -14.86 -8.29 6.69
C ASN A 39 -16.10 -8.16 5.82
N TRP A 40 -17.11 -7.41 6.26
CA TRP A 40 -18.29 -7.13 5.44
C TRP A 40 -17.91 -6.49 4.10
N ARG A 41 -17.03 -5.47 4.11
CA ARG A 41 -16.55 -4.83 2.88
C ARG A 41 -15.77 -5.80 2.00
N HIS A 42 -14.98 -6.70 2.60
CA HIS A 42 -14.26 -7.72 1.87
C HIS A 42 -15.23 -8.71 1.20
N MET A 43 -16.21 -9.21 1.94
CA MET A 43 -17.26 -10.11 1.43
C MET A 43 -18.04 -9.45 0.28
N VAL A 44 -18.47 -8.20 0.43
CA VAL A 44 -19.19 -7.47 -0.64
C VAL A 44 -18.33 -7.37 -1.90
N LYS A 45 -17.03 -7.07 -1.78
CA LYS A 45 -16.12 -7.02 -2.93
C LYS A 45 -15.94 -8.41 -3.57
N TRP A 46 -15.83 -9.45 -2.76
CA TRP A 46 -15.71 -10.83 -3.22
C TRP A 46 -16.99 -11.30 -3.94
N CYS A 47 -18.17 -11.04 -3.41
CA CYS A 47 -19.42 -11.32 -4.12
C CYS A 47 -19.47 -10.56 -5.46
N LYS A 48 -19.08 -9.27 -5.44
CA LYS A 48 -19.02 -8.47 -6.66
C LYS A 48 -18.00 -8.98 -7.67
N SER A 49 -16.92 -9.66 -7.28
CA SER A 49 -15.95 -10.20 -8.24
C SER A 49 -16.50 -11.38 -9.06
N HIS A 50 -17.60 -12.00 -8.63
CA HIS A 50 -18.24 -13.13 -9.32
C HIS A 50 -19.40 -12.70 -10.21
N LEU A 51 -19.82 -11.43 -10.17
CA LEU A 51 -20.86 -10.91 -11.05
C LEU A 51 -20.34 -10.68 -12.48
N PRO A 52 -21.14 -10.99 -13.52
CA PRO A 52 -20.80 -10.66 -14.89
C PRO A 52 -20.57 -9.14 -15.04
N GLU A 53 -19.62 -8.75 -15.89
CA GLU A 53 -19.19 -7.35 -16.15
C GLU A 53 -18.65 -6.55 -14.95
N SER A 54 -18.41 -7.18 -13.80
CA SER A 54 -17.92 -6.45 -12.64
C SER A 54 -16.46 -5.99 -12.80
N LYS A 55 -16.19 -4.73 -12.47
CA LYS A 55 -14.84 -4.16 -12.36
C LYS A 55 -13.95 -4.83 -11.29
N TYR A 56 -14.53 -5.63 -10.42
CA TYR A 56 -13.81 -6.36 -9.36
C TYR A 56 -13.36 -7.76 -9.80
N ARG A 57 -13.70 -8.16 -11.03
CA ARG A 57 -13.26 -9.42 -11.60
C ARG A 57 -11.72 -9.48 -11.69
N PRO A 58 -11.10 -10.62 -11.33
CA PRO A 58 -9.66 -10.78 -11.40
C PRO A 58 -9.09 -10.53 -12.80
N GLU A 59 -9.82 -10.86 -13.87
CA GLU A 59 -9.32 -10.68 -15.24
C GLU A 59 -9.17 -9.20 -15.61
N PHE A 60 -10.13 -8.36 -15.22
CA PHE A 60 -10.05 -6.90 -15.41
C PHE A 60 -8.89 -6.28 -14.61
N GLN A 61 -8.66 -6.78 -13.38
CA GLN A 61 -7.55 -6.30 -12.56
C GLN A 61 -6.19 -6.71 -13.15
N ARG A 62 -6.05 -7.94 -13.65
CA ARG A 62 -4.84 -8.42 -14.33
C ARG A 62 -4.53 -7.61 -15.59
N HIS A 63 -5.55 -7.23 -16.35
CA HIS A 63 -5.37 -6.38 -17.52
C HIS A 63 -4.89 -4.97 -17.15
N ARG A 64 -5.45 -4.38 -16.09
CA ARG A 64 -5.08 -3.02 -15.63
C ARG A 64 -3.72 -2.97 -14.94
N TYR A 65 -3.39 -4.03 -14.20
CA TYR A 65 -2.15 -4.17 -13.45
C TYR A 65 -1.45 -5.43 -13.94
N PRO A 66 -0.76 -5.36 -15.10
CA PRO A 66 0.11 -6.45 -15.52
C PRO A 66 1.15 -6.66 -14.41
N GLY A 67 1.36 -7.92 -14.02
CA GLY A 67 2.34 -8.26 -12.99
C GLY A 67 3.70 -7.67 -13.32
N LEU A 68 4.41 -7.21 -12.30
CA LEU A 68 5.75 -6.66 -12.47
C LEU A 68 6.77 -7.79 -12.30
N ASN A 69 7.81 -7.86 -13.13
CA ASN A 69 8.87 -8.82 -12.83
C ASN A 69 9.74 -8.28 -11.68
N LEU A 70 10.31 -9.17 -10.85
CA LEU A 70 11.24 -8.79 -9.77
C LEU A 70 12.44 -8.02 -10.31
N GLU A 71 12.93 -8.39 -11.49
CA GLU A 71 14.08 -7.72 -12.11
C GLU A 71 13.72 -6.30 -12.59
N GLU A 72 12.52 -6.13 -13.15
CA GLU A 72 12.01 -4.82 -13.55
C GLU A 72 11.78 -3.90 -12.34
N LEU A 73 11.36 -4.47 -11.20
CA LEU A 73 11.27 -3.75 -9.94
C LEU A 73 12.65 -3.25 -9.50
N ARG A 74 13.66 -4.13 -9.53
CA ARG A 74 15.04 -3.79 -9.13
C ARG A 74 15.61 -2.69 -10.02
N GLU A 75 15.43 -2.79 -11.33
CA GLU A 75 15.88 -1.75 -12.27
C GLU A 75 15.20 -0.40 -12.00
N ARG A 76 13.89 -0.39 -11.73
CA ARG A 76 13.16 0.84 -11.35
C ARG A 76 13.69 1.40 -10.04
N MET A 77 13.94 0.56 -9.05
CA MET A 77 14.51 0.97 -7.77
C MET A 77 15.89 1.60 -7.96
N SER A 78 16.79 0.97 -8.73
CA SER A 78 18.13 1.51 -9.02
C SER A 78 18.08 2.90 -9.65
N ARG A 79 17.15 3.12 -10.61
CA ARG A 79 16.95 4.44 -11.22
C ARG A 79 16.50 5.49 -10.20
N PHE A 80 15.56 5.14 -9.31
CA PHE A 80 15.14 6.08 -8.26
C PHE A 80 16.26 6.37 -7.26
N GLN A 81 17.05 5.37 -6.90
CA GLN A 81 18.21 5.53 -6.03
C GLN A 81 19.24 6.48 -6.61
N GLU A 82 19.54 6.34 -7.90
CA GLU A 82 20.45 7.25 -8.62
C GLU A 82 19.94 8.69 -8.61
N VAL A 83 18.66 8.91 -8.95
CA VAL A 83 18.05 10.25 -8.98
C VAL A 83 18.00 10.89 -7.60
N LEU A 84 17.74 10.11 -6.55
CA LEU A 84 17.67 10.60 -5.17
C LEU A 84 19.04 10.68 -4.47
N GLY A 85 20.12 10.26 -5.14
CA GLY A 85 21.46 10.17 -4.53
C GLY A 85 21.55 9.15 -3.39
N HIS A 86 20.60 8.22 -3.30
CA HIS A 86 20.52 7.22 -2.25
C HIS A 86 21.40 6.02 -2.61
N ARG A 87 22.44 5.75 -1.83
CA ARG A 87 23.40 4.67 -2.08
C ARG A 87 23.21 3.43 -1.21
N VAL A 88 22.14 3.39 -0.42
CA VAL A 88 21.82 2.25 0.44
C VAL A 88 21.47 1.06 -0.45
N GLU A 89 22.09 -0.10 -0.22
CA GLU A 89 21.76 -1.30 -0.98
C GLU A 89 20.34 -1.72 -0.61
N MET A 90 19.43 -1.79 -1.59
CA MET A 90 18.05 -2.19 -1.35
C MET A 90 17.76 -3.52 -2.01
N LYS A 91 17.24 -4.47 -1.23
CA LYS A 91 16.82 -5.78 -1.72
C LYS A 91 15.32 -5.80 -1.92
N ALA A 92 14.90 -6.30 -3.08
CA ALA A 92 13.51 -6.63 -3.37
C ALA A 92 13.33 -8.15 -3.41
N GLU A 93 12.25 -8.62 -2.78
CA GLU A 93 11.81 -10.02 -2.78
C GLU A 93 10.32 -10.09 -3.08
N GLN A 94 9.91 -11.00 -3.94
CA GLN A 94 8.51 -11.19 -4.28
C GLN A 94 7.82 -12.08 -3.22
N ILE A 95 6.76 -11.57 -2.60
CA ILE A 95 5.91 -12.33 -1.66
C ILE A 95 4.73 -12.97 -2.40
N SER A 96 4.16 -12.26 -3.37
CA SER A 96 3.07 -12.74 -4.22
C SER A 96 3.10 -12.04 -5.59
N ASP A 97 2.21 -12.42 -6.50
CA ASP A 97 2.12 -11.91 -7.87
C ASP A 97 2.19 -10.37 -7.99
N TYR A 98 1.76 -9.63 -6.96
CA TYR A 98 1.70 -8.17 -6.96
C TYR A 98 2.32 -7.51 -5.72
N ILE A 99 2.84 -8.28 -4.77
CA ILE A 99 3.36 -7.76 -3.50
C ILE A 99 4.84 -8.12 -3.39
N TYR A 100 5.65 -7.09 -3.22
CA TYR A 100 7.10 -7.19 -3.03
C TYR A 100 7.47 -6.61 -1.68
N ARG A 101 8.38 -7.29 -1.00
CA ARG A 101 9.06 -6.78 0.18
C ARG A 101 10.31 -6.04 -0.27
N ILE A 102 10.45 -4.80 0.20
CA ILE A 102 11.66 -4.00 0.01
C ILE A 102 12.31 -3.81 1.38
N THR A 103 13.59 -4.13 1.47
CA THR A 103 14.40 -3.96 2.67
C THR A 103 15.69 -3.24 2.31
N ALA A 104 16.04 -2.22 3.08
CA ALA A 104 17.37 -1.65 3.08
C ALA A 104 18.34 -2.61 3.77
N ILE A 105 19.55 -2.77 3.21
CA ILE A 105 20.68 -3.51 3.77
C ILE A 105 21.68 -2.50 4.34
#